data_AF-A0A3A6P0Y5-F1
#
_entry.id   AF-A0A3A6P0Y5-F1
#
_cell.length_a   1.000
_cell.length_b   1.000
_cell.length_c   1.000
_cell.angle_alpha   90.00
_cell.angle_beta   90.00
_cell.angle_gamma   90.00
#
_symmetry.space_group_name_H-M   'P 1'
#
loop_
_entity.id
_entity.type
_entity.pdbx_description
1 polymer ?
#
loop_
_entity_poly.entity_id
_entity_poly.type
_entity_poly.pdbx_seq_one_letter_code
_entity_poly.pdbx_strand_id
1 'polypeptide(L)'
;MPTLTPREIVAELDKYIIGQKDAKRCVAIALRNRWRRRQVPEPLRDEIAPKNIIMIGPTGVGKTEIARRLARLADAPFLKVEASKFTEVGYVGRDVESMIRDLTELAINMVKAAEHETVAAKAQEIAEERLLDILLPPRRAGDEREEEDTGGRLEVVRVGEEINPTRSKLRRLLREGKLDERYVDLEVKVSGGMPMVEIFSGSGMEEMEINLKEMLGGMFPKQTKRRKVKVPEALAILIAEEASRLIDMDRVVSEALAKVEQEGIIFLDEIDKITGREHGHGPDVSREGVQRDLLPLVEGCTVTTKYGMVKTDHILFIAAGAFHMSKPSDLVPEMQGRFPIRVELRALTAEDFVRILTEPRNALISQYRELMATEGLELTFTPDAIQALAEIARDVNQSTENIGARRLHTVMERLLEEVSFEAPNMEGVNLTIDGIYVRQRLAGISQDRDLSRYIL
;
A
#
# COMPACT_ATOMS: atom_id res chain seq x y z
N MET A 1 -6.08 -14.39 -10.25
CA MET A 1 -7.03 -14.58 -9.14
C MET A 1 -6.91 -15.98 -8.56
N PRO A 2 -6.71 -16.12 -7.24
CA PRO A 2 -6.74 -17.41 -6.60
C PRO A 2 -8.16 -17.99 -6.68
N THR A 3 -8.26 -19.29 -6.96
CA THR A 3 -9.51 -20.04 -7.18
C THR A 3 -10.29 -20.30 -5.89
N LEU A 4 -10.12 -19.44 -4.88
CA LEU A 4 -10.68 -19.62 -3.55
C LEU A 4 -12.20 -19.70 -3.60
N THR A 5 -12.73 -20.67 -2.89
CA THR A 5 -14.14 -20.79 -2.57
C THR A 5 -14.54 -19.72 -1.55
N PRO A 6 -15.83 -19.36 -1.45
CA PRO A 6 -16.27 -18.40 -0.44
C PRO A 6 -15.90 -18.78 1.00
N ARG A 7 -15.84 -20.09 1.31
CA ARG A 7 -15.45 -20.57 2.65
C ARG A 7 -13.96 -20.34 2.92
N GLU A 8 -13.10 -20.58 1.94
CA GLU A 8 -11.67 -20.30 2.06
C GLU A 8 -11.40 -18.80 2.18
N ILE A 9 -12.10 -17.96 1.44
CA ILE A 9 -12.00 -16.50 1.58
C ILE A 9 -12.37 -16.07 3.00
N VAL A 10 -13.48 -16.58 3.56
CA VAL A 10 -13.88 -16.28 4.94
C VAL A 10 -12.81 -16.74 5.93
N ALA A 11 -12.26 -17.94 5.77
CA ALA A 11 -11.20 -18.45 6.62
C ALA A 11 -9.91 -17.61 6.56
N GLU A 12 -9.55 -17.09 5.38
CA GLU A 12 -8.43 -16.15 5.24
C GLU A 12 -8.73 -14.80 5.92
N LEU A 13 -9.96 -14.31 5.82
CA LEU A 13 -10.38 -13.08 6.52
C LEU A 13 -10.45 -13.29 8.04
N ASP A 14 -10.78 -14.48 8.53
CA ASP A 14 -10.77 -14.82 9.96
C ASP A 14 -9.39 -14.72 10.61
N LYS A 15 -8.30 -14.83 9.84
CA LYS A 15 -6.93 -14.65 10.35
C LYS A 15 -6.58 -13.20 10.72
N TYR A 16 -7.38 -12.22 10.30
CA TYR A 16 -7.09 -10.80 10.46
C TYR A 16 -8.24 -10.00 11.07
N ILE A 17 -9.49 -10.44 10.89
CA ILE A 17 -10.68 -9.73 11.36
C ILE A 17 -11.41 -10.60 12.37
N ILE A 18 -11.82 -10.03 13.50
CA ILE A 18 -12.61 -10.74 14.50
C ILE A 18 -14.10 -10.49 14.28
N GLY A 19 -14.90 -11.56 14.33
CA GLY A 19 -16.35 -11.48 14.18
C GLY A 19 -16.80 -11.13 12.75
N GLN A 20 -17.83 -10.29 12.63
CA GLN A 20 -18.37 -9.75 11.37
C GLN A 20 -18.63 -10.81 10.28
N LYS A 21 -19.21 -11.96 10.67
CA LYS A 21 -19.38 -13.14 9.79
C LYS A 21 -20.19 -12.83 8.54
N ASP A 22 -21.25 -12.03 8.66
CA ASP A 22 -22.13 -11.69 7.55
C ASP A 22 -21.41 -10.81 6.52
N ALA A 23 -20.67 -9.80 6.98
CA ALA A 23 -19.84 -8.96 6.12
C ALA A 23 -18.78 -9.79 5.36
N LYS A 24 -18.08 -10.70 6.05
CA LYS A 24 -17.10 -11.61 5.43
C LYS A 24 -17.74 -12.50 4.36
N ARG A 25 -18.91 -13.07 4.67
CA ARG A 25 -19.65 -13.90 3.72
C ARG A 25 -20.08 -13.10 2.49
N CYS A 26 -20.58 -11.88 2.67
CA CYS A 26 -20.99 -11.01 1.58
C CYS A 26 -19.82 -10.66 0.65
N VAL A 27 -18.68 -10.24 1.19
CA VAL A 27 -17.50 -9.91 0.36
C VAL A 27 -16.92 -11.15 -0.31
N ALA A 28 -16.95 -12.31 0.35
CA ALA A 28 -16.50 -13.57 -0.24
C ALA A 28 -17.37 -14.00 -1.43
N ILE A 29 -18.69 -13.80 -1.35
CA ILE A 29 -19.62 -14.04 -2.46
C ILE A 29 -19.35 -13.06 -3.61
N ALA A 30 -19.14 -11.78 -3.32
CA ALA A 30 -18.84 -10.77 -4.33
C ALA A 30 -17.54 -11.09 -5.08
N LEU A 31 -16.46 -11.44 -4.36
CA LEU A 31 -15.21 -11.85 -4.98
C LEU A 31 -15.37 -13.16 -5.79
N ARG A 32 -16.11 -14.15 -5.27
CA ARG A 32 -16.37 -15.38 -6.03
C ARG A 32 -17.19 -15.14 -7.30
N ASN A 33 -18.10 -14.17 -7.29
CA ASN A 33 -18.87 -13.82 -8.48
C ASN A 33 -17.99 -13.27 -9.60
N ARG A 34 -16.87 -12.61 -9.29
CA ARG A 34 -15.88 -12.20 -10.30
C ARG A 34 -15.25 -13.41 -11.01
N TRP A 35 -14.85 -14.42 -10.23
CA TRP A 35 -14.38 -15.68 -10.81
C TRP A 35 -15.47 -16.36 -11.65
N ARG A 36 -16.72 -16.42 -11.14
CA ARG A 36 -17.85 -17.01 -11.87
C ARG A 36 -18.10 -16.30 -13.21
N ARG A 37 -18.09 -14.96 -13.21
CA ARG A 37 -18.25 -14.14 -14.41
C ARG A 37 -17.20 -14.48 -15.48
N ARG A 38 -15.93 -14.64 -15.10
CA ARG A 38 -14.85 -15.03 -16.04
C ARG A 38 -15.11 -16.39 -16.73
N GLN A 39 -15.84 -17.30 -16.07
CA GLN A 39 -16.20 -18.60 -16.65
C GLN A 39 -17.42 -18.52 -17.58
N VAL A 40 -18.16 -17.42 -17.56
CA VAL A 40 -19.33 -17.24 -18.44
C VAL A 40 -18.83 -16.94 -19.87
N PRO A 41 -19.38 -17.61 -20.89
CA PRO A 41 -19.10 -17.29 -22.29
C PRO A 41 -19.62 -15.90 -22.70
N GLU A 42 -18.98 -15.30 -23.70
CA GLU A 42 -19.50 -14.11 -24.37
C GLU A 42 -20.78 -14.43 -25.17
N PRO A 43 -21.72 -13.49 -25.34
CA PRO A 43 -21.69 -12.09 -24.88
C PRO A 43 -22.17 -11.90 -23.43
N LEU A 44 -22.71 -12.94 -22.78
CA LEU A 44 -23.34 -12.84 -21.46
C LEU A 44 -22.37 -12.41 -20.35
N ARG A 45 -21.06 -12.67 -20.52
CA ARG A 45 -20.02 -12.24 -19.57
C ARG A 45 -20.06 -10.74 -19.29
N ASP A 46 -20.24 -9.93 -20.33
CA ASP A 46 -20.14 -8.47 -20.23
C ASP A 46 -21.42 -7.86 -19.63
N GLU A 47 -22.56 -8.53 -19.81
CA GLU A 47 -23.85 -8.17 -19.20
C GLU A 47 -23.90 -8.40 -17.68
N ILE A 48 -22.94 -9.15 -17.10
CA ILE A 48 -22.91 -9.45 -15.68
C ILE A 48 -22.19 -8.33 -14.93
N ALA A 49 -22.95 -7.38 -14.40
CA ALA A 49 -22.45 -6.31 -13.55
C ALA A 49 -21.89 -6.83 -12.20
N PRO A 50 -20.89 -6.14 -11.62
CA PRO A 50 -20.41 -6.42 -10.27
C PRO A 50 -21.52 -6.17 -9.24
N LYS A 51 -21.55 -6.99 -8.20
CA LYS A 51 -22.50 -6.82 -7.08
C LYS A 51 -21.87 -5.92 -6.03
N ASN A 52 -22.02 -4.61 -6.21
CA ASN A 52 -21.49 -3.61 -5.27
C ASN A 52 -22.14 -3.75 -3.89
N ILE A 53 -21.42 -3.30 -2.87
CA ILE A 53 -21.72 -3.59 -1.46
C ILE A 53 -21.85 -2.28 -0.67
N ILE A 54 -22.88 -2.15 0.15
CA ILE A 54 -22.95 -1.15 1.23
C ILE A 54 -22.74 -1.85 2.57
N MET A 55 -21.69 -1.44 3.28
CA MET A 55 -21.39 -1.83 4.65
C MET A 55 -21.95 -0.80 5.63
N ILE A 56 -22.86 -1.24 6.50
CA ILE A 56 -23.54 -0.40 7.48
C ILE A 56 -23.02 -0.77 8.86
N GLY A 57 -22.62 0.19 9.68
CA GLY A 57 -22.26 -0.08 11.07
C GLY A 57 -21.36 0.99 11.66
N PRO A 58 -21.09 0.97 12.98
CA PRO A 58 -20.35 2.05 13.64
C PRO A 58 -18.87 2.11 13.19
N THR A 59 -18.18 3.17 13.58
CA THR A 59 -16.75 3.35 13.32
C THR A 59 -15.93 2.26 14.03
N GLY A 60 -14.77 1.92 13.47
CA GLY A 60 -13.83 1.01 14.13
C GLY A 60 -14.26 -0.47 14.27
N VAL A 61 -15.33 -0.92 13.60
CA VAL A 61 -15.77 -2.34 13.64
C VAL A 61 -15.13 -3.25 12.58
N GLY A 62 -14.29 -2.69 11.69
CA GLY A 62 -13.55 -3.46 10.68
C GLY A 62 -14.02 -3.31 9.23
N LYS A 63 -14.91 -2.36 8.90
CA LYS A 63 -15.41 -2.12 7.52
C LYS A 63 -14.26 -2.00 6.49
N THR A 64 -13.35 -1.06 6.72
CA THR A 64 -12.19 -0.83 5.83
C THR A 64 -11.21 -2.00 5.85
N GLU A 65 -11.03 -2.67 6.99
CA GLU A 65 -10.08 -3.78 7.11
C GLU A 65 -10.55 -5.00 6.32
N ILE A 66 -11.86 -5.30 6.33
CA ILE A 66 -12.45 -6.35 5.49
C ILE A 66 -12.18 -6.07 4.01
N ALA A 67 -12.45 -4.84 3.54
CA ALA A 67 -12.24 -4.47 2.14
C ALA A 67 -10.76 -4.50 1.74
N ARG A 68 -9.87 -3.97 2.59
CA ARG A 68 -8.42 -3.97 2.37
C ARG A 68 -7.86 -5.40 2.31
N ARG A 69 -8.29 -6.29 3.21
CA ARG A 69 -7.85 -7.69 3.22
C ARG A 69 -8.41 -8.46 2.04
N LEU A 70 -9.66 -8.22 1.66
CA LEU A 70 -10.25 -8.79 0.46
C LEU A 70 -9.44 -8.44 -0.78
N ALA A 71 -9.03 -7.18 -0.93
CA ALA A 71 -8.22 -6.76 -2.07
C ALA A 71 -6.84 -7.42 -2.09
N ARG A 72 -6.15 -7.48 -0.94
CA ARG A 72 -4.87 -8.21 -0.83
C ARG A 72 -5.01 -9.69 -1.17
N LEU A 73 -6.08 -10.34 -0.71
CA LEU A 73 -6.36 -11.75 -1.04
C LEU A 73 -6.66 -11.97 -2.53
N ALA A 74 -7.30 -10.99 -3.17
CA ALA A 74 -7.61 -11.04 -4.59
C ALA A 74 -6.44 -10.64 -5.49
N ASP A 75 -5.34 -10.14 -4.91
CA ASP A 75 -4.28 -9.41 -5.63
C ASP A 75 -4.87 -8.28 -6.49
N ALA A 76 -5.78 -7.51 -5.90
CA ALA A 76 -6.54 -6.47 -6.60
C ALA A 76 -6.01 -5.05 -6.27
N PRO A 77 -5.98 -4.13 -7.25
CA PRO A 77 -5.77 -2.71 -6.97
C PRO A 77 -6.87 -2.21 -6.03
N PHE A 78 -6.49 -1.47 -4.99
CA PHE A 78 -7.40 -1.01 -3.95
C PHE A 78 -7.19 0.46 -3.61
N LEU A 79 -8.24 1.26 -3.78
CA LEU A 79 -8.26 2.67 -3.39
C LEU A 79 -9.30 2.91 -2.29
N LYS A 80 -8.88 3.57 -1.21
CA LYS A 80 -9.79 4.09 -0.17
C LYS A 80 -9.95 5.60 -0.38
N VAL A 81 -11.18 6.06 -0.52
CA VAL A 81 -11.53 7.48 -0.54
C VAL A 81 -12.65 7.77 0.44
N GLU A 82 -12.75 9.02 0.89
CA GLU A 82 -13.86 9.50 1.71
C GLU A 82 -14.83 10.26 0.80
N ALA A 83 -16.12 9.91 0.85
CA ALA A 83 -17.13 10.49 -0.03
C ALA A 83 -17.29 12.01 0.17
N SER A 84 -17.04 12.50 1.39
CA SER A 84 -17.09 13.92 1.75
C SER A 84 -16.05 14.78 1.01
N LYS A 85 -14.96 14.18 0.49
CA LYS A 85 -13.91 14.91 -0.25
C LYS A 85 -14.41 15.55 -1.54
N PHE A 86 -15.50 15.05 -2.10
CA PHE A 86 -16.08 15.55 -3.35
C PHE A 86 -17.18 16.60 -3.12
N THR A 87 -17.48 16.98 -1.88
CA THR A 87 -18.46 18.05 -1.59
C THR A 87 -17.85 19.44 -1.84
N GLU A 88 -18.68 20.48 -2.00
CA GLU A 88 -18.27 21.85 -2.38
C GLU A 88 -17.12 22.44 -1.53
N VAL A 89 -17.02 22.08 -0.25
CA VAL A 89 -15.94 22.54 0.65
C VAL A 89 -14.58 21.89 0.31
N GLY A 90 -14.58 20.74 -0.36
CA GLY A 90 -13.40 20.04 -0.88
C GLY A 90 -13.22 20.11 -2.41
N TYR A 91 -14.14 20.78 -3.12
CA TYR A 91 -14.25 20.77 -4.59
C TYR A 91 -13.23 21.66 -5.33
N VAL A 92 -12.25 22.24 -4.63
CA VAL A 92 -11.17 22.97 -5.29
C VAL A 92 -10.20 21.95 -5.91
N GLY A 93 -10.49 21.54 -7.14
CA GLY A 93 -9.56 20.80 -8.01
C GLY A 93 -9.65 19.27 -7.99
N ARG A 94 -10.67 18.64 -7.36
CA ARG A 94 -10.80 17.17 -7.34
C ARG A 94 -12.09 16.67 -7.97
N ASP A 95 -11.94 16.17 -9.19
CA ASP A 95 -12.92 15.44 -9.97
C ASP A 95 -13.10 13.99 -9.45
N VAL A 96 -14.33 13.46 -9.42
CA VAL A 96 -14.62 12.07 -9.02
C VAL A 96 -13.85 11.05 -9.87
N GLU A 97 -13.56 11.36 -11.14
CA GLU A 97 -12.77 10.48 -12.00
C GLU A 97 -11.31 10.33 -11.52
N SER A 98 -10.82 11.23 -10.66
CA SER A 98 -9.49 11.08 -10.03
C SER A 98 -9.35 9.76 -9.30
N MET A 99 -10.44 9.18 -8.78
CA MET A 99 -10.41 7.85 -8.17
C MET A 99 -9.93 6.77 -9.13
N ILE A 100 -10.33 6.84 -10.41
CA ILE A 100 -9.90 5.86 -11.41
C ILE A 100 -8.43 6.09 -11.78
N ARG A 101 -8.01 7.36 -11.86
CA ARG A 101 -6.61 7.73 -12.13
C ARG A 101 -5.68 7.24 -11.01
N ASP A 102 -6.05 7.48 -9.76
CA ASP A 102 -5.31 7.02 -8.57
C ASP A 102 -5.28 5.49 -8.47
N LEU A 103 -6.41 4.82 -8.71
CA LEU A 103 -6.48 3.36 -8.74
C LEU A 103 -5.58 2.76 -9.84
N THR A 104 -5.50 3.43 -10.98
CA THR A 104 -4.64 3.03 -12.10
C THR A 104 -3.16 3.18 -11.76
N GLU A 105 -2.77 4.26 -11.09
CA GLU A 105 -1.39 4.44 -10.62
C GLU A 105 -0.99 3.37 -9.60
N LEU A 106 -1.90 3.01 -8.69
CA LEU A 106 -1.68 1.89 -7.77
C LEU A 106 -1.49 0.56 -8.52
N ALA A 107 -2.30 0.29 -9.56
CA ALA A 107 -2.17 -0.93 -10.36
C ALA A 107 -0.84 -0.98 -11.14
N ILE A 108 -0.40 0.15 -11.71
CA ILE A 108 0.89 0.26 -12.39
C ILE A 108 2.03 -0.09 -11.43
N ASN A 109 2.01 0.47 -10.22
CA ASN A 109 3.01 0.18 -9.20
C ASN A 109 3.00 -1.29 -8.78
N MET A 110 1.82 -1.91 -8.65
CA MET A 110 1.68 -3.33 -8.34
C MET A 110 2.27 -4.22 -9.44
N VAL A 111 1.89 -4.00 -10.71
CA VAL A 111 2.40 -4.79 -11.85
C VAL A 111 3.89 -4.59 -12.04
N LYS A 112 4.37 -3.35 -11.92
CA LYS A 112 5.80 -3.04 -12.00
C LYS A 112 6.60 -3.74 -10.90
N ALA A 113 6.11 -3.76 -9.66
CA ALA A 113 6.75 -4.48 -8.57
C ALA A 113 6.82 -6.00 -8.84
N ALA A 114 5.74 -6.59 -9.35
CA ALA A 114 5.72 -7.99 -9.74
C ALA A 114 6.73 -8.28 -10.87
N GLU A 115 6.78 -7.47 -11.91
CA GLU A 115 7.75 -7.61 -13.01
C GLU A 115 9.20 -7.36 -12.55
N HIS A 116 9.44 -6.51 -11.55
CA HIS A 116 10.76 -6.38 -10.93
C HIS A 116 11.22 -7.71 -10.30
N GLU A 117 10.33 -8.44 -9.65
CA GLU A 117 10.65 -9.75 -9.06
C GLU A 117 10.92 -10.81 -10.13
N THR A 118 10.20 -10.80 -11.26
CA THR A 118 10.42 -11.75 -12.35
C THR A 118 11.77 -11.57 -13.03
N VAL A 119 12.25 -10.32 -13.18
CA VAL A 119 13.53 -10.01 -13.82
C VAL A 119 14.71 -9.97 -12.85
N ALA A 120 14.49 -10.07 -11.53
CA ALA A 120 15.53 -9.86 -10.51
C ALA A 120 16.78 -10.73 -10.71
N ALA A 121 16.59 -12.03 -10.97
CA ALA A 121 17.72 -12.95 -11.17
C ALA A 121 18.56 -12.58 -12.42
N LYS A 122 17.88 -12.26 -13.53
CA LYS A 122 18.53 -11.85 -14.78
C LYS A 122 19.21 -10.49 -14.65
N ALA A 123 18.58 -9.54 -13.96
CA ALA A 123 19.15 -8.24 -13.64
C ALA A 123 20.42 -8.40 -12.79
N GLN A 124 20.42 -9.31 -11.82
CA GLN A 124 21.59 -9.63 -11.01
C GLN A 124 22.74 -10.19 -11.83
N GLU A 125 22.49 -11.14 -12.73
CA GLU A 125 23.53 -11.69 -13.61
C GLU A 125 24.15 -10.60 -14.50
N ILE A 126 23.33 -9.74 -15.12
CA ILE A 126 23.81 -8.65 -15.99
C ILE A 126 24.57 -7.60 -15.17
N ALA A 127 24.08 -7.26 -13.97
CA ALA A 127 24.74 -6.33 -13.07
C ALA A 127 26.10 -6.86 -12.58
N GLU A 128 26.19 -8.16 -12.27
CA GLU A 128 27.46 -8.82 -11.95
C GLU A 128 28.45 -8.70 -13.12
N GLU A 129 28.03 -9.00 -14.34
CA GLU A 129 28.89 -8.88 -15.52
C GLU A 129 29.36 -7.43 -15.76
N ARG A 130 28.45 -6.45 -15.62
CA ARG A 130 28.78 -5.03 -15.78
C ARG A 130 29.73 -4.54 -14.69
N LEU A 131 29.61 -5.04 -13.46
CA LEU A 131 30.53 -4.75 -12.37
C LEU A 131 31.92 -5.37 -12.62
N LEU A 132 31.96 -6.59 -13.17
CA LEU A 132 33.22 -7.23 -13.57
C LEU A 132 33.92 -6.45 -14.68
N ASP A 133 33.18 -5.85 -15.62
CA ASP A 133 33.76 -4.99 -16.67
C ASP A 133 34.38 -3.70 -16.08
N ILE A 134 33.78 -3.14 -15.03
CA ILE A 134 34.34 -1.98 -14.32
C ILE A 134 35.61 -2.37 -13.55
N LEU A 135 35.61 -3.56 -12.92
CA LEU A 135 36.74 -4.06 -12.13
C LEU A 135 37.90 -4.57 -13.00
N LEU A 136 37.60 -5.06 -14.20
CA LEU A 136 38.54 -5.58 -15.18
C LEU A 136 38.16 -5.04 -16.58
N PRO A 137 38.55 -3.80 -16.91
CA PRO A 137 38.26 -3.21 -18.19
C PRO A 137 38.79 -4.10 -19.33
N PRO A 138 37.97 -4.40 -20.36
CA PRO A 138 38.46 -5.17 -21.50
C PRO A 138 39.61 -4.42 -22.17
N ARG A 139 40.71 -5.12 -22.50
CA ARG A 139 41.80 -4.55 -23.30
C ARG A 139 41.20 -4.06 -24.62
N ARG A 140 41.24 -2.75 -24.88
CA ARG A 140 40.83 -2.19 -26.18
C ARG A 140 41.81 -2.70 -27.25
N ALA A 141 41.27 -3.21 -28.37
CA ALA A 141 42.06 -3.46 -29.56
C ALA A 141 42.56 -2.10 -30.08
N GLY A 142 43.79 -1.72 -29.69
CA GLY A 142 44.39 -0.42 -30.00
C GLY A 142 45.28 0.19 -28.92
N ASP A 143 45.27 -0.33 -27.67
CA ASP A 143 46.29 0.05 -26.67
C ASP A 143 47.57 -0.76 -26.91
N GLU A 144 48.29 -0.45 -28.00
CA GLU A 144 49.73 -0.69 -28.06
C GLU A 144 50.40 0.38 -27.19
N ARG A 145 50.48 0.11 -25.88
CA ARG A 145 51.53 0.72 -25.07
C ARG A 145 52.71 -0.25 -25.12
N GLU A 146 53.82 0.24 -25.66
CA GLU A 146 55.12 -0.42 -25.62
C GLU A 146 55.41 -0.85 -24.18
N GLU A 147 55.37 -2.16 -23.93
CA GLU A 147 55.98 -2.75 -22.74
C GLU A 147 57.49 -2.75 -23.00
N GLU A 148 58.20 -1.88 -22.29
CA GLU A 148 59.66 -1.93 -22.20
C GLU A 148 60.11 -3.31 -21.70
N ASP A 149 61.06 -3.84 -22.45
CA ASP A 149 61.81 -5.06 -22.25
C ASP A 149 62.28 -5.25 -20.80
N THR A 150 61.69 -6.22 -20.09
CA THR A 150 62.40 -7.02 -19.09
C THR A 150 61.89 -8.46 -19.08
N GLY A 151 62.50 -9.27 -19.95
CA GLY A 151 62.79 -10.70 -19.79
C GLY A 151 61.85 -11.58 -18.95
N GLY A 152 61.10 -12.45 -19.64
CA GLY A 152 60.48 -13.62 -19.01
C GLY A 152 59.38 -14.25 -19.86
N ARG A 153 59.74 -15.22 -20.69
CA ARG A 153 58.83 -16.09 -21.47
C ARG A 153 57.52 -16.42 -20.76
N LEU A 154 56.40 -16.08 -21.40
CA LEU A 154 55.24 -16.96 -21.52
C LEU A 154 54.52 -16.63 -22.84
N GLU A 155 54.54 -17.59 -23.76
CA GLU A 155 53.78 -17.53 -25.01
C GLU A 155 52.29 -17.35 -24.70
N VAL A 156 51.74 -16.19 -25.05
CA VAL A 156 50.29 -15.98 -25.03
C VAL A 156 49.73 -16.57 -26.32
N VAL A 157 49.23 -17.79 -26.21
CA VAL A 157 48.43 -18.46 -27.25
C VAL A 157 47.23 -17.56 -27.59
N ARG A 158 47.11 -17.20 -28.87
CA ARG A 158 45.90 -16.58 -29.44
C ARG A 158 44.77 -17.60 -29.42
N VAL A 159 43.75 -17.35 -28.59
CA VAL A 159 42.43 -18.00 -28.63
C VAL A 159 41.45 -16.92 -28.15
N GLY A 160 40.53 -16.37 -28.95
CA GLY A 160 39.42 -17.07 -29.59
C GLY A 160 38.32 -17.31 -28.55
N GLU A 161 37.45 -16.33 -28.27
CA GLU A 161 36.15 -16.46 -27.56
C GLU A 161 36.00 -17.33 -26.29
N GLU A 162 37.05 -17.85 -25.67
CA GLU A 162 36.95 -18.70 -24.48
C GLU A 162 37.20 -17.93 -23.18
N ILE A 163 36.15 -17.86 -22.36
CA ILE A 163 36.09 -17.58 -20.91
C ILE A 163 37.44 -17.23 -20.28
N ASN A 164 37.73 -15.94 -20.14
CA ASN A 164 38.95 -15.46 -19.49
C ASN A 164 39.04 -16.02 -18.04
N PRO A 165 40.03 -16.87 -17.69
CA PRO A 165 40.13 -17.54 -16.40
C PRO A 165 40.24 -16.55 -15.22
N THR A 166 40.70 -15.33 -15.50
CA THR A 166 40.74 -14.23 -14.54
C THR A 166 39.33 -13.74 -14.19
N ARG A 167 38.41 -13.70 -15.16
CA ARG A 167 37.03 -13.23 -14.97
C ARG A 167 36.22 -14.22 -14.14
N SER A 168 36.36 -15.52 -14.40
CA SER A 168 35.69 -16.56 -13.60
C SER A 168 36.19 -16.57 -12.15
N LYS A 169 37.50 -16.37 -11.93
CA LYS A 169 38.07 -16.21 -10.58
C LYS A 169 37.55 -14.96 -9.87
N LEU A 170 37.47 -13.82 -10.55
CA LEU A 170 36.92 -12.57 -10.00
C LEU A 170 35.43 -12.69 -9.65
N ARG A 171 34.63 -13.34 -10.51
CA ARG A 171 33.21 -13.61 -10.23
C ARG A 171 33.04 -14.41 -8.94
N ARG A 172 33.88 -15.42 -8.74
CA ARG A 172 33.90 -16.19 -7.49
C ARG A 172 34.28 -15.33 -6.29
N LEU A 173 35.31 -14.48 -6.40
CA LEU A 173 35.72 -13.57 -5.32
C LEU A 173 34.63 -12.53 -4.96
N LEU A 174 33.89 -12.04 -5.96
CA LEU A 174 32.75 -11.15 -5.78
C LEU A 174 31.64 -11.83 -4.99
N ARG A 175 31.25 -13.04 -5.38
CA ARG A 175 30.22 -13.83 -4.67
C ARG A 175 30.65 -14.26 -3.26
N GLU A 176 31.95 -14.42 -3.03
CA GLU A 176 32.52 -14.70 -1.71
C GLU A 176 32.69 -13.44 -0.83
N GLY A 177 32.30 -12.24 -1.30
CA GLY A 177 32.41 -10.98 -0.54
C GLY A 177 33.84 -10.45 -0.36
N LYS A 178 34.82 -11.03 -1.05
CA LYS A 178 36.25 -10.67 -0.90
C LYS A 178 36.62 -9.34 -1.55
N LEU A 179 35.67 -8.70 -2.25
CA LEU A 179 35.87 -7.45 -2.96
C LEU A 179 35.11 -6.28 -2.33
N ASP A 180 34.44 -6.49 -1.20
CA ASP A 180 33.48 -5.53 -0.62
C ASP A 180 34.12 -4.19 -0.22
N GLU A 181 35.38 -4.21 0.20
CA GLU A 181 36.15 -3.02 0.58
C GLU A 181 36.72 -2.25 -0.63
N ARG A 182 36.61 -2.80 -1.84
CA ARG A 182 37.11 -2.15 -3.05
C ARG A 182 36.12 -1.06 -3.49
N TYR A 183 36.68 0.05 -3.97
CA TYR A 183 35.90 1.15 -4.54
C TYR A 183 35.86 1.06 -6.06
N VAL A 184 34.72 1.42 -6.63
CA VAL A 184 34.49 1.56 -8.07
C VAL A 184 33.84 2.90 -8.37
N ASP A 185 34.19 3.47 -9.52
CA ASP A 185 33.56 4.69 -10.01
C ASP A 185 32.37 4.30 -10.91
N LEU A 186 31.18 4.72 -10.50
CA LEU A 186 29.94 4.50 -11.25
C LEU A 186 29.38 5.82 -11.78
N GLU A 187 28.92 5.80 -13.01
CA GLU A 187 28.12 6.88 -13.58
C GLU A 187 26.66 6.66 -13.22
N VAL A 188 26.19 7.38 -12.20
CA VAL A 188 24.81 7.29 -11.73
C VAL A 188 24.00 8.41 -12.37
N LYS A 189 22.83 8.08 -12.92
CA LYS A 189 21.87 9.08 -13.40
C LYS A 189 21.37 9.87 -12.20
N VAL A 190 21.65 11.16 -12.16
CA VAL A 190 21.06 12.04 -11.15
C VAL A 190 19.73 12.52 -11.70
N SER A 191 18.64 12.23 -10.98
CA SER A 191 17.37 12.94 -11.21
C SER A 191 17.61 14.39 -10.85
N GLY A 192 17.90 15.21 -11.87
CA GLY A 192 18.19 16.63 -11.68
C GLY A 192 16.99 17.34 -11.07
N GLY A 193 17.06 17.61 -9.76
CA GLY A 193 16.33 18.74 -9.18
C GLY A 193 16.97 20.00 -9.76
N MET A 194 16.28 20.68 -10.68
CA MET A 194 16.68 22.02 -11.08
C MET A 194 16.74 22.90 -9.80
N PRO A 195 17.76 23.77 -9.65
CA PRO A 195 17.68 24.81 -8.64
C PRO A 195 16.40 25.61 -8.90
N MET A 196 15.56 25.71 -7.86
CA MET A 196 14.33 26.50 -7.91
C MET A 196 14.69 27.94 -8.29
N VAL A 197 14.42 28.34 -9.53
CA VAL A 197 14.24 29.76 -9.83
C VAL A 197 12.81 30.05 -9.38
N GLU A 198 12.68 30.62 -8.19
CA GLU A 198 11.41 31.17 -7.70
C GLU A 198 10.99 32.33 -8.61
N ILE A 199 10.30 32.01 -9.70
CA ILE A 199 9.56 33.00 -10.46
C ILE A 199 8.26 33.20 -9.70
N PHE A 200 8.16 34.34 -9.03
CA PHE A 200 6.91 34.83 -8.46
C PHE A 200 5.79 34.74 -9.51
N SER A 201 4.82 33.85 -9.31
CA SER A 201 3.52 33.92 -9.98
C SER A 201 2.44 33.34 -9.08
N GLY A 202 1.41 34.16 -8.88
CA GLY A 202 0.38 33.99 -7.85
C GLY A 202 -0.44 32.71 -7.92
N SER A 203 -1.17 32.51 -6.82
CA SER A 203 -2.13 31.45 -6.55
C SER A 203 -2.98 31.06 -7.77
N GLY A 204 -2.79 29.84 -8.26
CA GLY A 204 -3.67 29.22 -9.27
C GLY A 204 -3.02 28.32 -10.34
N MET A 205 -1.70 28.09 -10.33
CA MET A 205 -1.01 27.37 -11.42
C MET A 205 -0.19 26.13 -11.02
N GLU A 206 -0.44 25.53 -9.85
CA GLU A 206 0.35 24.39 -9.34
C GLU A 206 0.29 23.13 -10.22
N GLU A 207 -0.86 22.80 -10.82
CA GLU A 207 -0.98 21.60 -11.69
C GLU A 207 -0.31 21.78 -13.06
N MET A 208 -0.27 23.00 -13.59
CA MET A 208 0.34 23.27 -14.89
C MET A 208 1.87 23.24 -14.81
N GLU A 209 2.43 23.63 -13.67
CA GLU A 209 3.86 23.64 -13.38
C GLU A 209 4.45 22.22 -13.30
N ILE A 210 3.70 21.26 -12.74
CA ILE A 210 4.12 19.85 -12.67
C ILE A 210 4.18 19.22 -14.06
N ASN A 211 3.16 19.45 -14.89
CA ASN A 211 3.13 18.95 -16.27
C ASN A 211 4.21 19.61 -17.16
N LEU A 212 4.47 20.91 -16.99
CA LEU A 212 5.55 21.63 -17.69
C LEU A 212 6.94 21.10 -17.26
N LYS A 213 7.12 20.76 -15.99
CA LYS A 213 8.36 20.20 -15.45
C LYS A 213 8.63 18.80 -15.99
N GLU A 214 7.61 17.95 -16.12
CA GLU A 214 7.74 16.63 -16.76
C GLU A 214 8.04 16.74 -18.27
N MET A 215 7.39 17.66 -18.99
CA MET A 215 7.68 17.91 -20.41
C MET A 215 9.10 18.46 -20.63
N LEU A 216 9.56 19.41 -19.82
CA LEU A 216 10.91 19.98 -19.92
C LEU A 216 12.00 18.99 -19.48
N GLY A 217 11.71 18.12 -18.50
CA GLY A 217 12.62 17.07 -18.05
C GLY A 217 12.93 16.00 -19.12
N GLY A 218 12.05 15.84 -20.10
CA GLY A 218 12.26 14.93 -21.25
C GLY A 218 13.17 15.48 -22.34
N MET A 219 13.41 16.81 -22.38
CA MET A 219 14.11 17.48 -23.48
C MET A 219 15.61 17.72 -23.21
N PHE A 220 16.04 17.61 -21.94
CA PHE A 220 17.45 17.72 -21.55
C PHE A 220 18.11 16.35 -21.37
N PRO A 221 19.38 16.16 -21.80
CA PRO A 221 20.11 14.94 -21.50
C PRO A 221 20.21 14.75 -19.99
N LYS A 222 19.78 13.58 -19.50
CA LYS A 222 19.89 13.23 -18.07
C LYS A 222 21.34 13.35 -17.64
N GLN A 223 21.63 14.26 -16.70
CA GLN A 223 22.99 14.44 -16.19
C GLN A 223 23.42 13.17 -15.44
N THR A 224 24.51 12.57 -15.89
CA THR A 224 25.19 11.49 -15.15
C THR A 224 26.27 12.09 -14.28
N LYS A 225 26.32 11.67 -13.01
CA LYS A 225 27.38 12.08 -12.08
C LYS A 225 28.22 10.85 -11.76
N ARG A 226 29.55 11.01 -11.87
CA ARG A 226 30.50 10.01 -11.39
C ARG A 226 30.50 10.01 -9.87
N ARG A 227 30.17 8.86 -9.29
CA ARG A 227 30.18 8.63 -7.85
C ARG A 227 31.07 7.43 -7.55
N LYS A 228 32.02 7.63 -6.65
CA LYS A 228 32.86 6.56 -6.12
C LYS A 228 32.11 5.87 -5.00
N VAL A 229 31.83 4.59 -5.16
CA VAL A 229 31.06 3.77 -4.21
C VAL A 229 31.77 2.44 -3.97
N LYS A 230 31.45 1.75 -2.87
CA LYS A 230 31.97 0.40 -2.61
C LYS A 230 31.32 -0.61 -3.56
N VAL A 231 31.99 -1.74 -3.81
CA VAL A 231 31.50 -2.84 -4.66
C VAL A 231 30.07 -3.32 -4.31
N PRO A 232 29.67 -3.48 -3.03
CA PRO A 232 28.31 -3.92 -2.69
C PRO A 232 27.24 -2.86 -3.04
N GLU A 233 27.53 -1.59 -2.76
CA GLU A 233 26.65 -0.46 -3.12
C GLU A 233 26.56 -0.33 -4.65
N ALA A 234 27.68 -0.50 -5.34
CA ALA A 234 27.74 -0.51 -6.80
C ALA A 234 26.86 -1.60 -7.41
N LEU A 235 26.94 -2.82 -6.87
CA LEU A 235 26.14 -3.94 -7.32
C LEU A 235 24.65 -3.67 -7.12
N ALA A 236 24.24 -3.16 -5.97
CA ALA A 236 22.83 -2.83 -5.71
C ALA A 236 22.29 -1.77 -6.69
N ILE A 237 23.07 -0.72 -6.98
CA ILE A 237 22.70 0.32 -7.95
C ILE A 237 22.57 -0.27 -9.36
N LEU A 238 23.53 -1.09 -9.78
CA LEU A 238 23.51 -1.73 -11.09
C LEU A 238 22.33 -2.69 -11.24
N ILE A 239 22.01 -3.49 -10.21
CA ILE A 239 20.84 -4.38 -10.20
C ILE A 239 19.57 -3.56 -10.42
N ALA A 240 19.38 -2.46 -9.69
CA ALA A 240 18.20 -1.61 -9.83
C ALA A 240 18.11 -0.96 -11.22
N GLU A 241 19.24 -0.54 -11.81
CA GLU A 241 19.26 0.01 -13.16
C GLU A 241 18.92 -1.04 -14.22
N GLU A 242 19.54 -2.21 -14.17
CA GLU A 242 19.30 -3.29 -15.14
C GLU A 242 17.89 -3.88 -14.99
N ALA A 243 17.39 -4.04 -13.77
CA ALA A 243 16.01 -4.47 -13.54
C ALA A 243 15.02 -3.48 -14.18
N SER A 244 15.22 -2.18 -13.98
CA SER A 244 14.40 -1.14 -14.60
C SER A 244 14.48 -1.13 -16.12
N ARG A 245 15.62 -1.51 -16.69
CA ARG A 245 15.84 -1.58 -18.14
C ARG A 245 15.22 -2.82 -18.78
N LEU A 246 15.15 -3.94 -18.05
CA LEU A 246 14.58 -5.19 -18.54
C LEU A 246 13.05 -5.18 -18.57
N ILE A 247 12.41 -4.25 -17.86
CA ILE A 247 10.95 -4.14 -17.80
C ILE A 247 10.42 -3.46 -19.05
N ASP A 248 9.49 -4.14 -19.71
CA ASP A 248 8.67 -3.59 -20.79
C ASP A 248 7.52 -2.77 -20.20
N MET A 249 7.65 -1.44 -20.24
CA MET A 249 6.64 -0.53 -19.71
C MET A 249 5.32 -0.58 -20.48
N ASP A 250 5.33 -0.89 -21.78
CA ASP A 250 4.10 -0.96 -22.57
C ASP A 250 3.27 -2.17 -22.14
N ARG A 251 3.94 -3.30 -21.90
CA ARG A 251 3.31 -4.48 -21.30
C ARG A 251 2.80 -4.22 -19.89
N VAL A 252 3.60 -3.58 -19.03
CA VAL A 252 3.19 -3.22 -17.66
C VAL A 252 1.93 -2.35 -17.68
N VAL A 253 1.89 -1.35 -18.57
CA VAL A 253 0.73 -0.47 -18.72
C VAL A 253 -0.48 -1.27 -19.18
N SER A 254 -0.36 -2.07 -20.24
CA SER A 254 -1.47 -2.88 -20.76
C SER A 254 -2.04 -3.83 -19.71
N GLU A 255 -1.17 -4.53 -18.97
CA GLU A 255 -1.58 -5.44 -17.89
C GLU A 255 -2.22 -4.69 -16.72
N ALA A 256 -1.67 -3.54 -16.32
CA ALA A 256 -2.23 -2.73 -15.24
C ALA A 256 -3.62 -2.21 -15.58
N LEU A 257 -3.84 -1.68 -16.79
CA LEU A 257 -5.17 -1.23 -17.23
C LEU A 257 -6.18 -2.39 -17.17
N ALA A 258 -5.84 -3.55 -17.74
CA ALA A 258 -6.69 -4.73 -17.68
C ALA A 258 -6.96 -5.18 -16.22
N LYS A 259 -5.96 -5.07 -15.33
CA LYS A 259 -6.12 -5.41 -13.91
C LYS A 259 -7.06 -4.44 -13.19
N VAL A 260 -7.01 -3.15 -13.49
CA VAL A 260 -7.96 -2.16 -12.95
C VAL A 260 -9.38 -2.49 -13.40
N GLU A 261 -9.60 -2.67 -14.71
CA GLU A 261 -10.93 -2.94 -15.27
C GLU A 261 -11.52 -4.23 -14.69
N GLN A 262 -10.72 -5.29 -14.57
CA GLN A 262 -11.20 -6.62 -14.22
C GLN A 262 -11.18 -6.93 -12.71
N GLU A 263 -10.26 -6.32 -11.97
CA GLU A 263 -9.96 -6.67 -10.58
C GLU A 263 -10.01 -5.46 -9.64
N GLY A 264 -10.10 -4.23 -10.14
CA GLY A 264 -10.09 -3.00 -9.33
C GLY A 264 -11.18 -2.97 -8.24
N ILE A 265 -10.83 -2.47 -7.06
CA ILE A 265 -11.74 -2.30 -5.93
C ILE A 265 -11.63 -0.86 -5.43
N ILE A 266 -12.77 -0.18 -5.34
CA ILE A 266 -12.87 1.17 -4.76
C ILE A 266 -13.69 1.08 -3.48
N PHE A 267 -13.11 1.58 -2.38
CA PHE A 267 -13.77 1.70 -1.09
C PHE A 267 -14.17 3.16 -0.84
N LEU A 268 -15.49 3.41 -0.86
CA LEU A 268 -16.10 4.72 -0.59
C LEU A 268 -16.47 4.77 0.91
N ASP A 269 -15.61 5.37 1.72
CA ASP A 269 -15.86 5.57 3.16
C ASP A 269 -16.80 6.76 3.38
N GLU A 270 -17.55 6.73 4.47
CA GLU A 270 -18.47 7.79 4.89
C GLU A 270 -19.50 8.20 3.82
N ILE A 271 -20.02 7.22 3.05
CA ILE A 271 -21.05 7.46 2.03
C ILE A 271 -22.33 8.08 2.63
N ASP A 272 -22.59 7.84 3.92
CA ASP A 272 -23.71 8.41 4.65
C ASP A 272 -23.58 9.94 4.82
N LYS A 273 -22.39 10.52 4.70
CA LYS A 273 -22.19 11.98 4.79
C LYS A 273 -22.64 12.74 3.55
N ILE A 274 -22.79 12.05 2.42
CA ILE A 274 -23.34 12.62 1.19
C ILE A 274 -24.83 12.30 1.00
N THR A 275 -25.49 11.72 2.02
CA THR A 275 -26.92 11.44 2.02
C THR A 275 -27.74 12.56 2.68
N GLY A 276 -29.02 12.66 2.29
CA GLY A 276 -30.01 13.53 2.92
C GLY A 276 -30.42 14.74 2.09
N ARG A 277 -31.67 15.17 2.30
CA ARG A 277 -32.26 16.44 1.86
C ARG A 277 -32.40 17.32 3.11
N GLU A 278 -31.76 18.47 3.18
CA GLU A 278 -32.07 19.38 4.28
C GLU A 278 -33.47 19.96 4.04
N HIS A 279 -34.34 19.95 5.05
CA HIS A 279 -35.69 20.50 4.96
C HIS A 279 -35.69 22.05 5.01
N GLY A 280 -34.62 22.70 4.56
CA GLY A 280 -34.42 24.14 4.61
C GLY A 280 -34.00 24.69 3.27
N HIS A 281 -34.62 25.79 2.83
CA HIS A 281 -34.26 26.55 1.63
C HIS A 281 -32.80 27.04 1.70
N GLY A 282 -31.85 26.21 1.26
CA GLY A 282 -30.43 26.47 1.08
C GLY A 282 -29.88 25.55 -0.02
N PRO A 283 -28.65 25.73 -0.52
CA PRO A 283 -28.16 25.00 -1.69
C PRO A 283 -27.95 23.51 -1.39
N ASP A 284 -29.02 22.72 -1.49
CA ASP A 284 -29.08 21.25 -1.40
C ASP A 284 -28.33 20.52 -2.54
N VAL A 285 -27.82 21.27 -3.52
CA VAL A 285 -27.27 20.73 -4.77
C VAL A 285 -25.94 20.00 -4.55
N SER A 286 -25.20 20.32 -3.47
CA SER A 286 -23.84 19.80 -3.27
C SER A 286 -23.77 18.31 -2.95
N ARG A 287 -24.59 17.80 -2.01
CA ARG A 287 -24.46 16.40 -1.52
C ARG A 287 -25.09 15.39 -2.49
N GLU A 288 -26.28 15.70 -3.01
CA GLU A 288 -26.90 14.90 -4.08
C GLU A 288 -26.07 15.01 -5.39
N GLY A 289 -25.45 16.17 -5.65
CA GLY A 289 -24.52 16.37 -6.76
C GLY A 289 -23.38 15.35 -6.75
N VAL A 290 -22.71 15.16 -5.61
CA VAL A 290 -21.66 14.13 -5.47
C VAL A 290 -22.16 12.73 -5.79
N GLN A 291 -23.37 12.36 -5.34
CA GLN A 291 -23.93 11.06 -5.68
C GLN A 291 -24.15 10.92 -7.19
N ARG A 292 -24.60 11.98 -7.86
CA ARG A 292 -24.81 12.01 -9.31
C ARG A 292 -23.50 11.98 -10.09
N ASP A 293 -22.45 12.59 -9.58
CA ASP A 293 -21.12 12.54 -10.18
C ASP A 293 -20.49 11.15 -10.01
N LEU A 294 -20.75 10.47 -8.89
CA LEU A 294 -20.29 9.10 -8.66
C LEU A 294 -21.04 8.08 -9.53
N LEU A 295 -22.29 8.35 -9.92
CA LEU A 295 -23.12 7.39 -10.66
C LEU A 295 -22.44 6.87 -11.94
N PRO A 296 -21.98 7.71 -12.89
CA PRO A 296 -21.32 7.23 -14.11
C PRO A 296 -20.21 6.20 -13.85
N LEU A 297 -19.42 6.38 -12.80
CA LEU A 297 -18.35 5.45 -12.44
C LEU A 297 -18.89 4.08 -12.01
N VAL A 298 -19.98 4.05 -11.26
CA VAL A 298 -20.62 2.81 -10.76
C VAL A 298 -21.49 2.14 -11.84
N GLU A 299 -22.06 2.92 -12.76
CA GLU A 299 -22.84 2.40 -13.89
C GLU A 299 -21.97 1.80 -14.99
N GLY A 300 -20.76 2.33 -15.16
CA GLY A 300 -19.84 1.98 -16.24
C GLY A 300 -19.60 3.19 -17.14
N CYS A 301 -18.41 3.75 -17.08
CA CYS A 301 -17.97 4.79 -18.00
C CYS A 301 -16.50 4.54 -18.39
N THR A 302 -16.02 5.33 -19.35
CA THR A 302 -14.60 5.32 -19.74
C THR A 302 -13.92 6.57 -19.21
N VAL A 303 -12.94 6.39 -18.33
CA VAL A 303 -12.13 7.47 -17.78
C VAL A 303 -10.78 7.52 -18.51
N THR A 304 -10.35 8.73 -18.89
CA THR A 304 -9.04 8.94 -19.48
C THR A 304 -7.98 9.12 -18.38
N THR A 305 -6.90 8.35 -18.48
CA THR A 305 -5.74 8.42 -17.58
C THR A 305 -4.47 8.71 -18.39
N LYS A 306 -3.37 9.09 -17.71
CA LYS A 306 -2.05 9.28 -18.34
C LYS A 306 -1.48 8.00 -18.99
N TYR A 307 -2.05 6.84 -18.66
CA TYR A 307 -1.61 5.52 -19.16
C TYR A 307 -2.53 4.97 -20.26
N GLY A 308 -3.67 5.62 -20.53
CA GLY A 308 -4.68 5.13 -21.45
C GLY A 308 -6.10 5.26 -20.89
N MET A 309 -7.06 4.72 -21.62
CA MET A 309 -8.46 4.69 -21.22
C MET A 309 -8.74 3.49 -20.30
N VAL A 310 -9.58 3.69 -19.29
CA VAL A 310 -10.01 2.65 -18.34
C VAL A 310 -11.53 2.60 -18.30
N LYS A 311 -12.10 1.40 -18.50
CA LYS A 311 -13.53 1.13 -18.35
C LYS A 311 -13.89 0.71 -16.92
N THR A 312 -14.92 1.33 -16.33
CA THR A 312 -15.29 1.09 -14.93
C THR A 312 -16.34 -0.01 -14.73
N ASP A 313 -16.86 -0.60 -15.81
CA ASP A 313 -17.98 -1.56 -15.86
C ASP A 313 -17.89 -2.74 -14.88
N HIS A 314 -16.66 -3.14 -14.51
CA HIS A 314 -16.40 -4.32 -13.69
C HIS A 314 -15.60 -4.03 -12.41
N ILE A 315 -15.36 -2.75 -12.12
CA ILE A 315 -14.79 -2.31 -10.84
C ILE A 315 -15.79 -2.58 -9.73
N LEU A 316 -15.31 -3.14 -8.61
CA LEU A 316 -16.16 -3.42 -7.46
C LEU A 316 -16.14 -2.22 -6.53
N PHE A 317 -17.31 -1.63 -6.31
CA PHE A 317 -17.49 -0.57 -5.33
C PHE A 317 -17.96 -1.17 -4.00
N ILE A 318 -17.27 -0.80 -2.93
CA ILE A 318 -17.65 -1.10 -1.56
C ILE A 318 -17.84 0.24 -0.86
N ALA A 319 -19.10 0.63 -0.65
CA ALA A 319 -19.42 1.81 0.13
C ALA A 319 -19.58 1.44 1.61
N ALA A 320 -19.21 2.35 2.50
CA ALA A 320 -19.30 2.17 3.94
C ALA A 320 -19.85 3.43 4.59
N GLY A 321 -20.67 3.26 5.63
CA GLY A 321 -21.22 4.38 6.40
C GLY A 321 -21.67 3.95 7.78
N ALA A 322 -21.77 4.92 8.69
CA ALA A 322 -22.34 4.69 10.02
C ALA A 322 -23.87 4.66 9.98
N PHE A 323 -24.47 5.51 9.15
CA PHE A 323 -25.92 5.64 8.98
C PHE A 323 -26.63 5.92 10.32
N HIS A 324 -26.03 6.76 11.16
CA HIS A 324 -26.63 7.19 12.44
C HIS A 324 -27.74 8.24 12.22
N MET A 325 -27.51 9.18 11.30
CA MET A 325 -28.39 10.32 11.01
C MET A 325 -29.12 10.19 9.68
N SER A 326 -28.81 9.16 8.91
CA SER A 326 -29.39 8.88 7.60
C SER A 326 -29.55 7.38 7.42
N LYS A 327 -30.35 6.98 6.44
CA LYS A 327 -30.59 5.59 6.08
C LYS A 327 -30.06 5.33 4.67
N PRO A 328 -29.71 4.08 4.33
CA PRO A 328 -29.39 3.72 2.95
C PRO A 328 -30.51 4.04 1.94
N SER A 329 -31.76 4.17 2.40
CA SER A 329 -32.90 4.62 1.59
C SER A 329 -32.83 6.09 1.18
N ASP A 330 -31.96 6.87 1.81
CA ASP A 330 -31.81 8.32 1.57
C ASP A 330 -30.76 8.61 0.49
N LEU A 331 -30.10 7.57 -0.05
CA LEU A 331 -29.34 7.65 -1.29
C LEU A 331 -30.29 7.85 -2.47
N VAL A 332 -29.82 8.50 -3.55
CA VAL A 332 -30.60 8.64 -4.77
C VAL A 332 -31.01 7.25 -5.32
N PRO A 333 -32.23 7.09 -5.88
CA PRO A 333 -32.74 5.79 -6.32
C PRO A 333 -31.81 5.01 -7.25
N GLU A 334 -31.12 5.73 -8.14
CA GLU A 334 -30.15 5.19 -9.09
C GLU A 334 -28.97 4.54 -8.36
N MET A 335 -28.44 5.21 -7.33
CA MET A 335 -27.36 4.67 -6.50
C MET A 335 -27.82 3.42 -5.74
N GLN A 336 -29.04 3.43 -5.20
CA GLN A 336 -29.57 2.25 -4.50
C GLN A 336 -29.66 1.02 -5.41
N GLY A 337 -30.04 1.21 -6.67
CA GLY A 337 -30.08 0.12 -7.66
C GLY A 337 -28.71 -0.47 -7.97
N ARG A 338 -27.65 0.34 -7.92
CA ARG A 338 -26.27 -0.07 -8.19
C ARG A 338 -25.57 -0.73 -7.00
N PHE A 339 -26.12 -0.66 -5.79
CA PHE A 339 -25.61 -1.30 -4.58
C PHE A 339 -26.59 -2.36 -4.03
N PRO A 340 -26.72 -3.52 -4.71
CA PRO A 340 -27.71 -4.54 -4.36
C PRO A 340 -27.38 -5.31 -3.07
N ILE A 341 -26.11 -5.37 -2.66
CA ILE A 341 -25.70 -6.07 -1.44
C ILE A 341 -25.64 -5.06 -0.30
N ARG A 342 -26.47 -5.26 0.73
CA ARG A 342 -26.43 -4.48 1.97
C ARG A 342 -26.06 -5.41 3.11
N VAL A 343 -25.06 -5.04 3.90
CA VAL A 343 -24.61 -5.85 5.03
C VAL A 343 -24.36 -4.98 6.24
N GLU A 344 -24.84 -5.43 7.39
CA GLU A 344 -24.66 -4.75 8.67
C GLU A 344 -23.50 -5.36 9.44
N LEU A 345 -22.71 -4.50 10.07
CA LEU A 345 -21.60 -4.84 10.94
C LEU A 345 -21.97 -4.42 12.36
N ARG A 346 -21.90 -5.37 13.28
CA ARG A 346 -22.23 -5.16 14.69
C ARG A 346 -21.14 -4.37 15.41
N ALA A 347 -21.53 -3.61 16.42
CA ALA A 347 -20.60 -3.03 17.38
C ALA A 347 -19.76 -4.13 18.06
N LEU A 348 -18.50 -3.81 18.38
CA LEU A 348 -17.58 -4.73 19.03
C LEU A 348 -17.78 -4.72 20.55
N THR A 349 -17.68 -5.90 21.17
CA THR A 349 -17.73 -6.06 22.62
C THR A 349 -16.32 -6.01 23.23
N ALA A 350 -16.23 -5.93 24.57
CA ALA A 350 -14.93 -6.08 25.26
C ALA A 350 -14.29 -7.46 24.99
N GLU A 351 -15.11 -8.52 24.88
CA GLU A 351 -14.62 -9.84 24.47
C GLU A 351 -14.03 -9.81 23.06
N ASP A 352 -14.69 -9.12 22.11
CA ASP A 352 -14.13 -8.94 20.77
C ASP A 352 -12.79 -8.17 20.83
N PHE A 353 -12.62 -7.19 21.73
CA PHE A 353 -11.35 -6.48 21.91
C PHE A 353 -10.23 -7.38 22.44
N VAL A 354 -10.49 -8.24 23.44
CA VAL A 354 -9.51 -9.24 23.92
C VAL A 354 -9.03 -10.10 22.76
N ARG A 355 -9.96 -10.57 21.93
CA ARG A 355 -9.66 -11.37 20.75
C ARG A 355 -8.87 -10.57 19.71
N ILE A 356 -9.23 -9.32 19.45
CA ILE A 356 -8.50 -8.43 18.53
C ILE A 356 -7.05 -8.20 18.97
N LEU A 357 -6.81 -8.12 20.29
CA LEU A 357 -5.47 -7.95 20.85
C LEU A 357 -4.58 -9.19 20.73
N THR A 358 -5.14 -10.38 20.44
CA THR A 358 -4.42 -11.66 20.59
C THR A 358 -4.50 -12.60 19.38
N GLU A 359 -5.67 -12.72 18.75
CA GLU A 359 -5.93 -13.73 17.71
C GLU A 359 -5.45 -13.33 16.29
N PRO A 360 -5.63 -12.07 15.81
CA PRO A 360 -5.21 -11.70 14.48
C PRO A 360 -3.70 -11.90 14.27
N ARG A 361 -3.28 -12.28 13.06
CA ARG A 361 -1.85 -12.38 12.71
C ARG A 361 -1.09 -11.08 12.91
N ASN A 362 -1.78 -9.95 12.81
CA ASN A 362 -1.27 -8.62 13.07
C ASN A 362 -1.87 -8.04 14.36
N ALA A 363 -2.09 -8.87 15.38
CA ALA A 363 -2.54 -8.41 16.69
C ALA A 363 -1.58 -7.36 17.28
N LEU A 364 -2.13 -6.36 17.98
CA LEU A 364 -1.33 -5.25 18.53
C LEU A 364 -0.28 -5.74 19.51
N ILE A 365 -0.63 -6.67 20.39
CA ILE A 365 0.32 -7.24 21.35
C ILE A 365 1.51 -7.88 20.62
N SER A 366 1.25 -8.67 19.58
CA SER A 366 2.32 -9.28 18.78
C SER A 366 3.21 -8.21 18.14
N GLN A 367 2.64 -7.12 17.61
CA GLN A 367 3.43 -6.03 17.03
C GLN A 367 4.35 -5.37 18.07
N TYR A 368 3.84 -5.01 19.26
CA TYR A 368 4.67 -4.39 20.29
C TYR A 368 5.71 -5.34 20.89
N ARG A 369 5.41 -6.64 20.99
CA ARG A 369 6.40 -7.64 21.41
C ARG A 369 7.58 -7.70 20.44
N GLU A 370 7.30 -7.75 19.14
CA GLU A 370 8.36 -7.76 18.12
C GLU A 370 9.13 -6.42 18.07
N LEU A 371 8.45 -5.29 18.26
CA LEU A 371 9.11 -3.98 18.33
C LEU A 371 10.03 -3.85 19.53
N MET A 372 9.61 -4.30 20.71
CA MET A 372 10.47 -4.25 21.90
C MET A 372 11.64 -5.26 21.81
N ALA A 373 11.43 -6.39 21.14
CA ALA A 373 12.47 -7.38 20.92
C ALA A 373 13.64 -6.83 20.08
N THR A 374 13.46 -5.80 19.25
CA THR A 374 14.58 -5.17 18.51
C THR A 374 15.56 -4.44 19.42
N GLU A 375 15.12 -4.03 20.62
CA GLU A 375 15.93 -3.41 21.67
C GLU A 375 16.38 -4.45 22.73
N GLY A 376 16.17 -5.75 22.47
CA GLY A 376 16.52 -6.81 23.41
C GLY A 376 15.61 -6.90 24.65
N LEU A 377 14.43 -6.25 24.62
CA LEU A 377 13.44 -6.29 25.70
C LEU A 377 12.37 -7.35 25.41
N GLU A 378 12.26 -8.38 26.25
CA GLU A 378 11.20 -9.38 26.11
C GLU A 378 9.92 -8.91 26.83
N LEU A 379 8.89 -8.56 26.05
CA LEU A 379 7.61 -8.12 26.57
C LEU A 379 6.61 -9.29 26.65
N THR A 380 5.97 -9.48 27.81
CA THR A 380 4.93 -10.50 28.02
C THR A 380 3.67 -9.88 28.62
N PHE A 381 2.51 -10.15 28.02
CA PHE A 381 1.21 -9.73 28.55
C PHE A 381 0.48 -10.91 29.18
N THR A 382 0.04 -10.74 30.42
CA THR A 382 -0.79 -11.72 31.12
C THR A 382 -2.26 -11.64 30.65
N PRO A 383 -3.05 -12.72 30.79
CA PRO A 383 -4.47 -12.69 30.41
C PRO A 383 -5.29 -11.58 31.10
N ASP A 384 -5.00 -11.26 32.36
CA ASP A 384 -5.67 -10.20 33.11
C ASP A 384 -5.26 -8.80 32.66
N ALA A 385 -4.04 -8.60 32.15
CA ALA A 385 -3.65 -7.36 31.50
C ALA A 385 -4.46 -7.10 30.21
N ILE A 386 -4.63 -8.14 29.40
CA ILE A 386 -5.37 -8.05 28.12
C ILE A 386 -6.84 -7.76 28.38
N GLN A 387 -7.42 -8.40 29.39
CA GLN A 387 -8.77 -8.12 29.85
C GLN A 387 -8.91 -6.66 30.32
N ALA A 388 -7.98 -6.18 31.15
CA ALA A 388 -8.00 -4.80 31.65
C ALA A 388 -7.89 -3.78 30.51
N LEU A 389 -7.04 -4.02 29.51
CA LEU A 389 -6.91 -3.18 28.31
C LEU A 389 -8.21 -3.10 27.52
N ALA A 390 -8.87 -4.25 27.30
CA ALA A 390 -10.14 -4.32 26.59
C ALA A 390 -11.27 -3.59 27.35
N GLU A 391 -11.33 -3.73 28.67
CA GLU A 391 -12.29 -3.04 29.52
C GLU A 391 -12.09 -1.53 29.50
N ILE A 392 -10.86 -1.05 29.68
CA ILE A 392 -10.55 0.39 29.63
C ILE A 392 -10.89 0.96 28.26
N ALA A 393 -10.54 0.28 27.16
CA ALA A 393 -10.89 0.73 25.82
C ALA A 393 -12.41 0.81 25.60
N ARG A 394 -13.18 -0.14 26.13
CA ARG A 394 -14.65 -0.09 26.10
C ARG A 394 -15.16 1.10 26.90
N ASP A 395 -14.68 1.29 28.11
CA ASP A 395 -15.17 2.31 29.03
C ASP A 395 -14.88 3.72 28.50
N VAL A 396 -13.69 3.95 27.92
CA VAL A 396 -13.35 5.21 27.24
C VAL A 396 -14.23 5.45 26.03
N ASN A 397 -14.52 4.41 25.23
CA ASN A 397 -15.46 4.54 24.10
C ASN A 397 -16.90 4.87 24.54
N GLN A 398 -17.31 4.49 25.76
CA GLN A 398 -18.63 4.82 26.31
C GLN A 398 -18.68 6.21 26.95
N SER A 399 -17.59 6.65 27.60
CA SER A 399 -17.52 7.93 28.28
C SER A 399 -17.22 9.10 27.32
N THR A 400 -16.53 8.81 26.21
CA THR A 400 -16.14 9.80 25.18
C THR A 400 -16.73 9.46 23.81
N GLU A 401 -16.04 9.79 22.72
CA GLU A 401 -16.46 9.44 21.37
C GLU A 401 -16.08 7.99 21.06
N ASN A 402 -17.05 7.20 20.61
CA ASN A 402 -16.81 5.81 20.26
C ASN A 402 -16.07 5.72 18.91
N ILE A 403 -14.79 5.35 18.97
CA ILE A 403 -13.94 5.13 17.78
C ILE A 403 -13.71 3.62 17.51
N GLY A 404 -14.45 2.75 18.22
CA GLY A 404 -14.39 1.30 18.10
C GLY A 404 -13.03 0.73 18.48
N ALA A 405 -12.55 -0.28 17.72
CA ALA A 405 -11.26 -0.94 17.99
C ALA A 405 -10.05 -0.02 17.84
N ARG A 406 -10.18 1.15 17.20
CA ARG A 406 -9.09 2.14 17.09
C ARG A 406 -8.62 2.62 18.47
N ARG A 407 -9.51 2.60 19.47
CA ARG A 407 -9.20 2.94 20.86
C ARG A 407 -8.10 2.06 21.46
N LEU A 408 -7.99 0.81 21.01
CA LEU A 408 -6.94 -0.11 21.50
C LEU A 408 -5.54 0.39 21.14
N HIS A 409 -5.38 1.13 20.04
CA HIS A 409 -4.09 1.71 19.68
C HIS A 409 -3.67 2.81 20.65
N THR A 410 -4.55 3.79 20.92
CA THR A 410 -4.21 4.90 21.82
C THR A 410 -4.00 4.42 23.25
N VAL A 411 -4.80 3.46 23.70
CA VAL A 411 -4.64 2.83 25.02
C VAL A 411 -3.31 2.07 25.12
N MET A 412 -2.92 1.31 24.09
CA MET A 412 -1.67 0.55 24.10
C MET A 412 -0.44 1.46 24.02
N GLU A 413 -0.47 2.49 23.16
CA GLU A 413 0.61 3.46 23.03
C GLU A 413 0.87 4.15 24.36
N ARG A 414 -0.21 4.59 25.05
CA ARG A 414 -0.09 5.24 26.35
C ARG A 414 0.38 4.29 27.45
N LEU A 415 0.01 3.00 27.39
CA LEU A 415 0.50 2.00 28.34
C LEU A 415 2.01 1.80 28.23
N LEU A 416 2.54 1.81 27.01
CA LEU A 416 3.92 1.47 26.69
C LEU A 416 4.83 2.68 26.50
N GLU A 417 4.33 3.90 26.57
CA GLU A 417 5.10 5.13 26.33
C GLU A 417 6.43 5.18 27.10
N GLU A 418 6.41 4.99 28.41
CA GLU A 418 7.63 4.98 29.23
C GLU A 418 8.54 3.79 28.93
N VAL A 419 7.95 2.60 28.70
CA VAL A 419 8.71 1.39 28.36
C VAL A 419 9.43 1.57 27.03
N SER A 420 8.74 2.13 26.04
CA SER A 420 9.28 2.42 24.71
C SER A 420 10.39 3.48 24.77
N PHE A 421 10.26 4.47 25.66
CA PHE A 421 11.29 5.47 25.88
C PHE A 421 12.55 4.91 26.56
N GLU A 422 12.37 4.03 27.55
CA GLU A 422 13.48 3.45 28.31
C GLU A 422 14.08 2.19 27.65
N ALA A 423 13.41 1.60 26.66
CA ALA A 423 13.78 0.32 26.03
C ALA A 423 15.27 0.20 25.64
N PRO A 424 15.96 1.21 25.06
CA PRO A 424 17.38 1.11 24.73
C PRO A 424 18.31 0.89 25.93
N ASN A 425 17.84 1.21 27.14
CA ASN A 425 18.57 1.01 28.40
C ASN A 425 18.14 -0.26 29.14
N MET A 426 17.23 -1.06 28.57
CA MET A 426 16.63 -2.25 29.19
C MET A 426 17.01 -3.55 28.46
N GLU A 427 18.16 -3.57 27.79
CA GLU A 427 18.63 -4.75 27.05
C GLU A 427 18.74 -5.98 27.97
N GLY A 428 18.09 -7.08 27.58
CA GLY A 428 18.07 -8.34 28.33
C GLY A 428 17.06 -8.38 29.49
N VAL A 429 16.20 -7.36 29.63
CA VAL A 429 15.13 -7.36 30.63
C VAL A 429 13.89 -8.09 30.09
N ASN A 430 13.27 -8.88 30.95
CA ASN A 430 11.98 -9.53 30.68
C ASN A 430 10.87 -8.79 31.43
N LEU A 431 10.11 -7.96 30.73
CA LEU A 431 9.03 -7.16 31.31
C LEU A 431 7.70 -7.90 31.17
N THR A 432 7.09 -8.21 32.32
CA THR A 432 5.73 -8.78 32.38
C THR A 432 4.72 -7.69 32.70
N ILE A 433 3.77 -7.47 31.80
CA ILE A 433 2.64 -6.56 31.98
C ILE A 433 1.47 -7.36 32.55
N ASP A 434 1.08 -7.01 33.77
CA ASP A 434 -0.09 -7.53 34.47
C ASP A 434 -1.26 -6.53 34.54
N GLY A 435 -2.42 -6.99 34.99
CA GLY A 435 -3.60 -6.13 35.11
C GLY A 435 -3.41 -5.01 36.13
N ILE A 436 -2.49 -5.15 37.10
CA ILE A 436 -2.18 -4.10 38.07
C ILE A 436 -1.40 -2.99 37.37
N TYR A 437 -0.37 -3.34 36.60
CA TYR A 437 0.42 -2.43 35.79
C TYR A 437 -0.47 -1.63 34.84
N VAL A 438 -1.36 -2.31 34.11
CA VAL A 438 -2.32 -1.66 33.19
C VAL A 438 -3.19 -0.65 33.92
N ARG A 439 -3.80 -1.05 35.05
CA ARG A 439 -4.68 -0.17 35.82
C ARG A 439 -3.94 1.01 36.43
N GLN A 440 -2.72 0.83 36.94
CA GLN A 440 -1.94 1.92 37.52
C GLN A 440 -1.52 2.94 36.46
N ARG A 441 -1.03 2.49 35.31
CA ARG A 441 -0.59 3.36 34.21
C ARG A 441 -1.74 4.15 33.58
N LEU A 442 -2.93 3.56 33.54
CA LEU A 442 -4.11 4.15 32.88
C LEU A 442 -5.14 4.75 33.85
N ALA A 443 -4.92 4.67 35.17
CA ALA A 443 -5.86 5.12 36.20
C ALA A 443 -6.26 6.59 36.04
N GLY A 444 -5.27 7.47 35.81
CA GLY A 444 -5.49 8.92 35.70
C GLY A 444 -6.32 9.31 34.47
N ILE A 445 -6.37 8.47 33.45
CA ILE A 445 -7.02 8.80 32.18
C ILE A 445 -8.43 8.24 32.13
N SER A 446 -8.64 7.01 32.60
CA SER A 446 -9.96 6.38 32.58
C SER A 446 -10.99 7.08 33.48
N GLN A 447 -10.55 7.87 34.47
CA GLN A 447 -11.42 8.54 35.44
C GLN A 447 -11.74 10.01 35.06
N ASP A 448 -10.89 10.65 34.24
CA ASP A 448 -11.06 12.03 33.82
C ASP A 448 -11.51 12.09 32.35
N ARG A 449 -12.76 12.53 32.15
CA ARG A 449 -13.39 12.61 30.83
C ARG A 449 -12.73 13.66 29.94
N ASP A 450 -12.24 14.76 30.51
CA ASP A 450 -11.58 15.81 29.74
C ASP A 450 -10.17 15.36 29.37
N LEU A 451 -9.42 14.77 30.31
CA LEU A 451 -8.11 14.19 30.01
C LEU A 451 -8.18 13.07 28.97
N SER A 452 -9.18 12.19 29.08
CA SER A 452 -9.45 11.14 28.08
C SER A 452 -9.64 11.70 26.68
N ARG A 453 -10.33 12.84 26.51
CA ARG A 453 -10.54 13.44 25.17
C ARG A 453 -9.27 14.00 24.54
N TYR A 454 -8.31 14.44 25.36
CA TYR A 454 -7.05 15.00 24.87
C TYR A 454 -5.94 13.94 24.68
N ILE A 455 -5.93 12.89 25.51
CA ILE A 455 -4.85 11.89 25.54
C ILE A 455 -5.20 10.60 24.79
N LEU A 456 -6.46 10.15 24.81
CA LEU A 456 -6.87 8.84 24.26
C LEU A 456 -7.85 8.98 23.12
#